data_AF-A0A7C7VCT3-F1
#
_entry.id   AF-A0A7C7VCT3-F1
#
_cell.length_a   1.000
_cell.length_b   1.000
_cell.length_c   1.000
_cell.angle_alpha   90.00
_cell.angle_beta   90.00
_cell.angle_gamma   90.00
#
_symmetry.space_group_name_H-M   'P 1'
#
loop_
_entity.id
_entity.type
_entity.pdbx_description
1 polymer ?
#
loop_
_entity_poly.entity_id
_entity_poly.type
_entity_poly.pdbx_seq_one_letter_code
_entity_poly.pdbx_strand_id
1 'polypeptide(L)'
;MHQANFTKLNVSAFGEFCEKAEKWGLGVCLENGTAQGFCDWVYELWELIEAVGSEALGICFDSSHANCLHMDIPEAIRECGDRLWATHMSDNDGTADQHRMPFSGNIDWINVIAVLKGIGYRNLFDMEIGGGRCNPIEIRDVKLRFAREVLAPMLK
;
A
#
# COMPACT_ATOMS: atom_id res chain seq x y z
N MET A 1 -0.57 23.26 -18.63
CA MET A 1 -1.85 22.87 -19.28
C MET A 1 -2.11 21.36 -19.25
N HIS A 2 -1.12 20.48 -19.39
CA HIS A 2 -1.35 19.02 -19.36
C HIS A 2 -1.74 18.48 -17.96
N GLN A 3 -1.04 18.85 -16.89
CA GLN A 3 -1.26 18.30 -15.54
C GLN A 3 -2.66 18.64 -14.97
N ALA A 4 -3.15 19.87 -15.19
CA ALA A 4 -4.47 20.29 -14.74
C ALA A 4 -5.64 19.52 -15.42
N ASN A 5 -5.41 18.95 -16.60
CA ASN A 5 -6.39 18.08 -17.25
C ASN A 5 -6.35 16.67 -16.67
N PHE A 6 -5.17 16.14 -16.33
CA PHE A 6 -5.04 14.83 -15.68
C PHE A 6 -5.72 14.78 -14.31
N THR A 7 -5.50 15.77 -13.44
CA THR A 7 -6.16 15.82 -12.13
C THR A 7 -7.68 15.85 -12.26
N LYS A 8 -8.22 16.68 -13.16
CA LYS A 8 -9.68 16.74 -13.40
C LYS A 8 -10.26 15.42 -13.91
N LEU A 9 -9.55 14.75 -14.81
CA LEU A 9 -9.96 13.45 -15.32
C LEU A 9 -9.94 12.38 -14.22
N ASN A 10 -8.90 12.36 -13.37
CA ASN A 10 -8.81 11.44 -12.24
C ASN A 10 -9.93 11.72 -11.21
N VAL A 11 -10.15 12.97 -10.84
CA VAL A 11 -11.26 13.34 -9.92
C VAL A 11 -12.60 12.87 -10.48
N SER A 12 -12.87 13.10 -11.76
CA SER A 12 -14.11 12.63 -12.39
C SER A 12 -14.21 11.10 -12.42
N ALA A 13 -13.14 10.40 -12.75
CA ALA A 13 -13.12 8.94 -12.85
C ALA A 13 -13.30 8.27 -11.48
N PHE A 14 -12.52 8.69 -10.47
CA PHE A 14 -12.65 8.17 -9.12
C PHE A 14 -13.96 8.58 -8.47
N GLY A 15 -14.50 9.76 -8.78
CA GLY A 15 -15.86 10.13 -8.36
C GLY A 15 -16.92 9.16 -8.89
N GLU A 16 -16.87 8.80 -10.18
CA GLU A 16 -17.79 7.82 -10.76
C GLU A 16 -17.58 6.41 -10.17
N PHE A 17 -16.34 6.01 -9.90
CA PHE A 17 -16.06 4.74 -9.24
C PHE A 17 -16.62 4.70 -7.81
N CYS A 18 -16.42 5.76 -7.03
CA CYS A 18 -16.92 5.84 -5.67
C CYS A 18 -18.46 5.83 -5.64
N GLU A 19 -19.13 6.60 -6.50
CA GLU A 19 -20.60 6.62 -6.58
C GLU A 19 -21.16 5.21 -6.88
N LYS A 20 -20.47 4.43 -7.70
CA LYS A 20 -20.83 3.03 -7.98
C LYS A 20 -20.50 2.12 -6.80
N ALA A 21 -19.32 2.26 -6.19
CA ALA A 21 -18.87 1.41 -5.09
C ALA A 21 -19.78 1.58 -3.85
N GLU A 22 -20.18 2.80 -3.52
CA GLU A 22 -21.08 3.13 -2.42
C GLU A 22 -22.41 2.39 -2.51
N LYS A 23 -22.98 2.25 -3.72
CA LYS A 23 -24.24 1.51 -3.95
C LYS A 23 -24.16 0.04 -3.53
N TRP A 24 -22.96 -0.52 -3.47
CA TRP A 24 -22.68 -1.89 -3.06
C TRP A 24 -22.02 -1.98 -1.68
N GLY A 25 -21.86 -0.86 -0.97
CA GLY A 25 -21.15 -0.81 0.31
C GLY A 25 -19.65 -1.17 0.19
N LEU A 26 -19.05 -0.87 -0.97
CA LEU A 26 -17.63 -1.12 -1.24
C LEU A 26 -16.82 0.17 -1.10
N GLY A 27 -15.56 0.02 -0.69
CA GLY A 27 -14.55 1.08 -0.74
C GLY A 27 -13.60 0.91 -1.93
N VAL A 28 -13.00 2.00 -2.36
CA VAL A 28 -11.95 2.06 -3.39
C VAL A 28 -10.67 2.53 -2.71
N CYS A 29 -9.55 1.82 -2.91
CA CYS A 29 -8.26 2.22 -2.37
C CYS A 29 -7.34 2.68 -3.50
N LEU A 30 -6.74 3.86 -3.35
CA LEU A 30 -5.68 4.36 -4.21
C LEU A 30 -4.33 3.89 -3.70
N GLU A 31 -3.51 3.34 -4.59
CA GLU A 31 -2.17 2.85 -4.26
C GLU A 31 -1.11 3.91 -4.55
N ASN A 32 -0.13 4.10 -3.65
CA ASN A 32 1.04 4.94 -3.96
C ASN A 32 1.90 4.27 -5.03
N GLY A 33 2.31 5.01 -6.07
CA GLY A 33 3.08 4.49 -7.21
C GLY A 33 4.61 4.55 -7.07
N THR A 34 5.31 4.19 -8.16
CA THR A 34 6.78 4.10 -8.24
C THR A 34 7.43 5.25 -9.04
N ALA A 35 6.96 6.50 -8.91
CA ALA A 35 7.39 7.67 -9.70
C ALA A 35 7.13 7.52 -11.21
N GLN A 36 6.03 6.87 -11.56
CA GLN A 36 5.62 6.70 -12.96
C GLN A 36 4.47 7.62 -13.35
N GLY A 37 3.95 8.47 -12.45
CA GLY A 37 2.89 9.39 -12.83
C GLY A 37 2.27 10.21 -11.72
N PHE A 38 1.05 9.82 -11.35
CA PHE A 38 0.12 10.57 -10.51
C PHE A 38 -0.21 9.72 -9.29
N CYS A 39 -0.27 10.34 -8.10
CA CYS A 39 -0.45 9.63 -6.83
C CYS A 39 0.73 8.70 -6.48
N ASP A 40 1.95 9.16 -6.70
CA ASP A 40 3.16 8.42 -6.30
C ASP A 40 3.45 8.61 -4.80
N TRP A 41 3.12 9.79 -4.25
CA TRP A 41 3.33 10.12 -2.84
C TRP A 41 2.03 10.15 -2.04
N VAL A 42 2.13 9.90 -0.73
CA VAL A 42 0.96 9.88 0.17
C VAL A 42 0.20 11.21 0.19
N TYR A 43 0.91 12.34 0.13
CA TYR A 43 0.24 13.65 0.03
C TYR A 43 -0.55 13.83 -1.28
N GLU A 44 -0.09 13.25 -2.40
CA GLU A 44 -0.81 13.31 -3.68
C GLU A 44 -2.06 12.42 -3.66
N LEU A 45 -2.00 11.29 -2.95
CA LEU A 45 -3.19 10.47 -2.68
C LEU A 45 -4.23 11.28 -1.91
N TRP A 46 -3.81 12.01 -0.87
CA TRP A 46 -4.69 12.89 -0.11
C TRP A 46 -5.30 14.01 -0.95
N GLU A 47 -4.49 14.69 -1.78
CA GLU A 47 -5.00 15.71 -2.70
C GLU A 47 -6.11 15.17 -3.61
N LEU A 48 -5.97 13.95 -4.13
CA LEU A 48 -7.02 13.31 -4.93
C LEU A 48 -8.24 12.93 -4.07
N ILE A 49 -8.03 12.35 -2.88
CA ILE A 49 -9.12 11.97 -1.96
C ILE A 49 -9.97 13.19 -1.60
N GLU A 50 -9.34 14.30 -1.23
CA GLU A 50 -10.02 15.55 -0.89
C GLU A 50 -10.76 16.14 -2.09
N ALA A 51 -10.14 16.10 -3.29
CA ALA A 51 -10.76 16.62 -4.51
C ALA A 51 -11.96 15.79 -4.99
N VAL A 52 -11.94 14.47 -4.76
CA VAL A 52 -13.09 13.59 -5.04
C VAL A 52 -14.18 13.76 -3.98
N GLY A 53 -13.80 13.89 -2.71
CA GLY A 53 -14.72 14.19 -1.61
C GLY A 53 -15.68 13.05 -1.24
N SER A 54 -15.39 11.80 -1.64
CA SER A 54 -16.21 10.63 -1.29
C SER A 54 -15.68 9.95 -0.02
N GLU A 55 -16.60 9.51 0.84
CA GLU A 55 -16.27 8.70 2.00
C GLU A 55 -15.82 7.28 1.64
N ALA A 56 -16.08 6.81 0.42
CA ALA A 56 -15.71 5.47 -0.05
C ALA A 56 -14.30 5.39 -0.66
N LEU A 57 -13.52 6.47 -0.66
CA LEU A 57 -12.15 6.48 -1.17
C LEU A 57 -11.13 6.44 -0.03
N GLY A 58 -10.15 5.55 -0.13
CA GLY A 58 -9.07 5.37 0.84
C GLY A 58 -7.73 5.09 0.17
N ILE A 59 -6.77 4.65 0.97
CA ILE A 59 -5.37 4.42 0.59
C ILE A 59 -5.03 2.94 0.75
N CYS A 60 -4.42 2.38 -0.30
CA CYS A 60 -3.61 1.17 -0.24
C CYS A 60 -2.15 1.60 -0.14
N PHE A 61 -1.48 1.35 0.98
CA PHE A 61 -0.07 1.69 1.08
C PHE A 61 0.81 0.53 0.63
N ASP A 62 1.62 0.74 -0.41
CA ASP A 62 2.66 -0.17 -0.88
C ASP A 62 4.04 0.21 -0.34
N SER A 63 4.64 -0.71 0.42
CA SER A 63 5.95 -0.50 1.06
C SER A 63 7.11 -0.54 0.08
N SER A 64 7.02 -1.37 -0.97
CA SER A 64 8.06 -1.48 -1.99
C SER A 64 8.14 -0.23 -2.87
N HIS A 65 6.99 0.27 -3.30
CA HIS A 65 6.88 1.52 -4.04
C HIS A 65 7.47 2.69 -3.24
N ALA A 66 7.09 2.81 -1.96
CA ALA A 66 7.63 3.83 -1.07
C ALA A 66 9.15 3.73 -0.92
N ASN A 67 9.70 2.52 -0.85
CA ASN A 67 11.14 2.30 -0.76
C ASN A 67 11.90 2.66 -2.05
N CYS A 68 11.31 2.38 -3.22
CA CYS A 68 11.83 2.81 -4.54
C CYS A 68 11.91 4.33 -4.66
N LEU A 69 11.07 5.06 -3.92
CA LEU A 69 11.07 6.53 -3.85
C LEU A 69 11.89 7.08 -2.67
N HIS A 70 12.54 6.20 -1.92
CA HIS A 70 13.35 6.55 -0.74
C HIS A 70 12.56 7.35 0.32
N MET A 71 11.28 7.03 0.47
CA MET A 71 10.44 7.61 1.52
C MET A 71 10.89 7.15 2.92
N ASP A 72 10.62 7.99 3.93
CA ASP A 72 10.53 7.51 5.31
C ASP A 72 9.24 6.70 5.44
N ILE A 73 9.34 5.38 5.27
CA ILE A 73 8.17 4.49 5.24
C ILE A 73 7.35 4.58 6.53
N PRO A 74 7.95 4.57 7.74
CA PRO A 74 7.18 4.82 8.95
C PRO A 74 6.39 6.12 8.96
N GLU A 75 6.98 7.22 8.48
CA GLU A 75 6.25 8.49 8.39
C GLU A 75 5.17 8.47 7.32
N ALA A 76 5.45 7.93 6.13
CA ALA A 76 4.47 7.78 5.06
C ALA A 76 3.24 6.97 5.51
N ILE A 77 3.43 5.93 6.32
CA ILE A 77 2.33 5.17 6.93
C ILE A 77 1.50 6.05 7.87
N ARG A 78 2.14 6.93 8.67
CA ARG A 78 1.40 7.88 9.53
C ARG A 78 0.64 8.91 8.70
N GLU A 79 1.25 9.40 7.62
CA GLU A 79 0.63 10.35 6.69
C GLU A 79 -0.65 9.79 6.06
N CYS A 80 -0.76 8.47 5.85
CA CYS A 80 -2.00 7.87 5.34
C CYS A 80 -3.22 8.07 6.27
N GLY A 81 -2.99 8.29 7.57
CA GLY A 81 -4.04 8.61 8.53
C GLY A 81 -5.17 7.57 8.61
N ASP A 82 -6.39 8.06 8.75
CA ASP A 82 -7.61 7.24 8.83
C ASP A 82 -8.06 6.64 7.48
N ARG A 83 -7.44 7.08 6.38
CA ARG A 83 -7.67 6.55 5.04
C ARG A 83 -6.82 5.32 4.72
N LEU A 84 -5.89 4.93 5.59
CA LEU A 84 -5.12 3.68 5.41
C LEU A 84 -6.04 2.45 5.59
N TRP A 85 -6.52 1.89 4.49
CA TRP A 85 -7.51 0.79 4.51
C TRP A 85 -6.97 -0.51 3.96
N ALA A 86 -5.95 -0.46 3.12
CA ALA A 86 -5.27 -1.62 2.61
C ALA A 86 -3.76 -1.39 2.63
N THR A 87 -3.01 -2.48 2.59
CA THR A 87 -1.57 -2.43 2.38
C THR A 87 -1.15 -3.48 1.39
N HIS A 88 -0.22 -3.16 0.52
CA HIS A 88 0.58 -4.13 -0.21
C HIS A 88 1.98 -4.17 0.43
N MET A 89 2.28 -5.28 1.10
CA MET A 89 3.49 -5.40 1.90
C MET A 89 4.49 -6.35 1.24
N SER A 90 5.58 -5.77 0.79
CA SER A 90 6.69 -6.48 0.17
C SER A 90 8.00 -5.73 0.36
N ASP A 91 9.13 -6.42 0.18
CA ASP A 91 10.47 -5.86 0.39
C ASP A 91 11.21 -5.68 -0.93
N ASN A 92 12.16 -4.74 -0.97
CA ASN A 92 13.07 -4.55 -2.08
C ASN A 92 14.36 -3.85 -1.61
N ASP A 93 15.33 -3.69 -2.50
CA ASP A 93 16.59 -2.99 -2.21
C ASP A 93 16.61 -1.51 -2.61
N GLY A 94 15.44 -0.95 -2.95
CA GLY A 94 15.24 0.43 -3.38
C GLY A 94 15.59 0.68 -4.85
N THR A 95 16.07 -0.32 -5.60
CA THR A 95 16.44 -0.14 -7.02
C THR A 95 15.31 -0.43 -8.00
N ALA A 96 14.35 -1.26 -7.60
CA ALA A 96 13.18 -1.64 -8.37
C ALA A 96 12.14 -2.27 -7.44
N ASP A 97 10.91 -2.34 -7.93
CA ASP A 97 9.82 -3.02 -7.25
C ASP A 97 9.94 -4.55 -7.40
N GLN A 98 10.61 -5.18 -6.45
CA GLN A 98 11.06 -6.58 -6.55
C GLN A 98 10.12 -7.57 -5.87
N HIS A 99 9.14 -7.09 -5.09
CA HIS A 99 8.19 -7.90 -4.32
C HIS A 99 8.84 -9.06 -3.54
N ARG A 100 9.97 -8.80 -2.88
CA ARG A 100 10.67 -9.79 -2.06
C ARG A 100 9.93 -10.02 -0.76
N MET A 101 10.24 -11.13 -0.11
CA MET A 101 9.76 -11.39 1.25
C MET A 101 10.33 -10.33 2.21
N PRO A 102 9.61 -9.94 3.26
CA PRO A 102 10.17 -9.11 4.32
C PRO A 102 11.52 -9.61 4.84
N PHE A 103 12.40 -8.70 5.22
CA PHE A 103 13.79 -8.95 5.62
C PHE A 103 14.67 -9.54 4.50
N SER A 104 14.30 -9.36 3.24
CA SER A 104 15.08 -9.80 2.07
C SER A 104 15.50 -8.63 1.15
N GLY A 105 15.23 -7.40 1.59
CA GLY A 105 15.69 -6.16 0.99
C GLY A 105 16.33 -5.25 2.04
N ASN A 106 16.03 -3.95 1.97
CA ASN A 106 16.54 -2.95 2.92
C ASN A 106 15.45 -2.15 3.63
N ILE A 107 14.18 -2.53 3.51
CA ILE A 107 13.09 -1.92 4.29
C ILE A 107 13.25 -2.26 5.77
N ASP A 108 13.11 -1.27 6.65
CA ASP A 108 13.12 -1.45 8.11
C ASP A 108 11.78 -1.99 8.62
N TRP A 109 11.60 -3.31 8.47
CA TRP A 109 10.40 -4.01 8.90
C TRP A 109 10.09 -3.92 10.39
N ILE A 110 11.12 -3.72 11.23
CA ILE A 110 10.90 -3.56 12.67
C ILE A 110 10.10 -2.28 12.91
N ASN A 111 10.51 -1.18 12.28
CA ASN A 111 9.81 0.09 12.41
C ASN A 111 8.49 0.14 11.63
N VAL A 112 8.38 -0.53 10.47
CA VAL A 112 7.10 -0.67 9.73
C VAL A 112 6.05 -1.36 10.59
N ILE A 113 6.37 -2.52 11.18
CA ILE A 113 5.45 -3.24 12.06
C ILE A 113 5.14 -2.41 13.31
N ALA A 114 6.14 -1.76 13.91
CA ALA A 114 5.94 -0.92 15.09
C ALA A 114 4.98 0.25 14.81
N VAL A 115 5.11 0.93 13.67
CA VAL A 115 4.23 2.05 13.34
C VAL A 115 2.81 1.60 13.04
N LEU A 116 2.61 0.52 12.28
CA LEU A 116 1.27 -0.01 11.97
C LEU A 116 0.53 -0.40 13.25
N LYS A 117 1.23 -1.00 14.21
CA LYS A 117 0.68 -1.28 15.54
C LYS A 117 0.44 -0.02 16.34
N GLY A 118 1.35 0.95 16.28
CA GLY A 118 1.26 2.23 16.99
C GLY A 118 0.05 3.05 16.58
N ILE A 119 -0.31 3.02 15.28
CA ILE A 119 -1.53 3.67 14.76
C ILE A 119 -2.78 2.80 14.93
N GLY A 120 -2.64 1.59 15.47
CA GLY A 120 -3.76 0.68 15.68
C GLY A 120 -4.38 0.14 14.38
N TYR A 121 -3.59 -0.04 13.32
CA TYR A 121 -4.05 -0.54 12.03
C TYR A 121 -4.69 -1.93 12.17
N ARG A 122 -5.92 -2.07 11.68
CA ARG A 122 -6.73 -3.32 11.75
C ARG A 122 -7.44 -3.65 10.44
N ASN A 123 -7.09 -2.97 9.35
CA ASN A 123 -7.73 -3.15 8.05
C ASN A 123 -7.01 -4.24 7.23
N LEU A 124 -7.18 -4.24 5.90
CA LEU A 124 -6.67 -5.31 5.03
C LEU A 124 -5.14 -5.28 4.92
N PHE A 125 -4.48 -6.17 5.67
CA PHE A 125 -3.06 -6.40 5.54
C PHE A 125 -2.78 -7.47 4.45
N ASP A 126 -2.39 -7.05 3.25
CA ASP A 126 -1.99 -7.95 2.17
C ASP A 126 -0.47 -8.02 2.00
N MET A 127 0.02 -9.22 1.71
CA MET A 127 1.43 -9.49 1.42
C MET A 127 1.58 -9.71 -0.07
N GLU A 128 2.08 -8.70 -0.77
CA GLU A 128 2.28 -8.77 -2.20
C GLU A 128 3.65 -9.36 -2.54
N ILE A 129 3.80 -10.66 -2.29
CA ILE A 129 5.08 -11.35 -2.42
C ILE A 129 5.02 -12.41 -3.53
N GLY A 130 5.93 -12.32 -4.50
CA GLY A 130 6.02 -13.28 -5.62
C GLY A 130 6.42 -14.71 -5.19
N GLY A 131 6.85 -14.88 -3.93
CA GLY A 131 7.45 -16.11 -3.41
C GLY A 131 6.50 -17.26 -3.08
N GLY A 132 5.17 -17.03 -3.04
CA GLY A 132 4.17 -18.03 -2.63
C GLY A 132 3.87 -19.11 -3.69
N ARG A 133 4.20 -18.87 -4.96
CA ARG A 133 3.95 -19.81 -6.06
C ARG A 133 5.24 -20.48 -6.53
N CYS A 134 5.82 -21.32 -5.67
CA CYS A 134 7.00 -22.09 -6.05
C CYS A 134 6.79 -23.60 -5.84
N ASN A 135 7.50 -24.39 -6.66
CA ASN A 135 7.67 -25.82 -6.48
C ASN A 135 9.13 -26.11 -6.06
N PRO A 136 9.38 -27.14 -5.25
CA PRO A 136 8.42 -28.10 -4.73
C PRO A 136 7.60 -27.56 -3.54
N ILE A 137 6.51 -28.26 -3.17
CA ILE A 137 5.53 -27.79 -2.17
C ILE A 137 6.16 -27.56 -0.78
N GLU A 138 7.19 -28.34 -0.43
CA GLU A 138 7.92 -28.25 0.82
C GLU A 138 8.63 -26.89 0.95
N ILE A 139 9.15 -26.36 -0.16
CA ILE A 139 9.78 -25.04 -0.19
C ILE A 139 8.73 -23.94 -0.05
N ARG A 140 7.58 -24.10 -0.71
CA ARG A 140 6.45 -23.18 -0.55
C ARG A 140 6.00 -23.12 0.91
N ASP A 141 5.87 -24.27 1.55
CA ASP A 141 5.49 -24.37 2.96
C ASP A 141 6.49 -23.67 3.90
N VAL A 142 7.80 -23.80 3.65
CA VAL A 142 8.82 -23.07 4.41
C VAL A 142 8.67 -21.55 4.24
N LYS A 143 8.44 -21.07 3.02
CA LYS A 143 8.23 -19.64 2.75
C LYS A 143 6.97 -19.10 3.40
N LEU A 144 5.86 -19.85 3.34
CA LEU A 144 4.60 -19.48 4.00
C LEU A 144 4.76 -19.43 5.52
N ARG A 145 5.51 -20.38 6.11
CA ARG A 145 5.86 -20.32 7.54
C ARG A 145 6.66 -19.07 7.87
N PHE A 146 7.68 -18.75 7.07
CA PHE A 146 8.46 -17.52 7.27
C PHE A 146 7.58 -16.26 7.22
N ALA A 147 6.75 -16.10 6.19
CA ALA A 147 5.81 -14.98 6.10
C ALA A 147 4.91 -14.91 7.33
N ARG A 148 4.34 -16.04 7.77
CA ARG A 148 3.49 -16.09 8.96
C ARG A 148 4.23 -15.63 10.22
N GLU A 149 5.47 -16.06 10.43
CA GLU A 149 6.25 -15.64 11.61
C GLU A 149 6.56 -14.14 11.58
N VAL A 150 6.90 -13.58 10.41
CA VAL A 150 7.07 -12.13 10.24
C VAL A 150 5.78 -11.36 10.60
N LEU A 151 4.63 -11.91 10.23
CA LEU A 151 3.32 -11.28 10.45
C LEU A 151 2.69 -11.57 11.81
N ALA A 152 3.23 -12.52 12.58
CA ALA A 152 2.72 -12.86 13.89
C ALA A 152 2.50 -11.64 14.82
N PRO A 153 3.33 -10.57 14.77
CA PRO A 153 3.07 -9.35 15.53
C PRO A 153 1.83 -8.56 15.10
N MET A 154 1.40 -8.68 13.83
CA MET A 154 0.24 -8.01 13.23
C MET A 154 -1.07 -8.82 13.40
N LEU A 155 -0.97 -10.14 13.65
CA LEU A 155 -2.12 -11.03 13.84
C LEU A 155 -2.78 -10.95 15.24
N LYS A 156 -2.35 -10.02 16.10
CA LYS A 156 -2.79 -9.92 17.51
C LYS A 156 -3.40 -8.56 17.83
#